data_AF-A0A0G0M741-F1
#
_entry.id   AF-A0A0G0M741-F1
#
_cell.length_a   1.000
_cell.length_b   1.000
_cell.length_c   1.000
_cell.angle_alpha   90.00
_cell.angle_beta   90.00
_cell.angle_gamma   90.00
#
_symmetry.space_group_name_H-M   'P 1'
#
loop_
_entity.id
_entity.type
_entity.pdbx_description
1 polymer ?
#
loop_
_entity_poly.entity_id
_entity_poly.type
_entity_poly.pdbx_seq_one_letter_code
_entity_poly.pdbx_strand_id
1 'polypeptide(L)'
;MKKELTLHLVPLTIVFLITSVFWLLSKVNFIQYISLFIGLGLGSFFLDIDHFIYWFYTHTNLQESRIAKAAFKRNDYKSLLGLLAATHKGHVDLIFHHYFFQILLLTISLYVFSSTSTIFGKAFLLALNIHLLVDEFTDFKENPKHLQNWLFARSPKQIPQSHLQQYLFFFTSITLVFFFLLIKSRA
;
A
#
# COMPACT_ATOMS: atom_id res chain seq x y z
N MET A 1 -6.89 11.49 -8.37
CA MET A 1 -7.78 10.76 -7.43
C MET A 1 -8.58 9.64 -8.08
N LYS A 2 -9.53 9.88 -9.02
CA LYS A 2 -10.32 8.77 -9.62
C LYS A 2 -9.44 7.68 -10.27
N LYS A 3 -8.46 8.07 -11.09
CA LYS A 3 -7.50 7.16 -11.73
C LYS A 3 -6.73 6.32 -10.70
N GLU A 4 -6.16 6.97 -9.68
CA GLU A 4 -5.41 6.27 -8.61
C GLU A 4 -6.27 5.30 -7.81
N LEU A 5 -7.46 5.76 -7.39
CA LEU A 5 -8.39 4.89 -6.68
C LEU A 5 -8.73 3.65 -7.52
N THR A 6 -8.95 3.82 -8.82
CA THR A 6 -9.15 2.70 -9.74
C THR A 6 -7.92 1.80 -9.83
N LEU A 7 -6.70 2.37 -9.95
CA LEU A 7 -5.46 1.61 -10.03
C LEU A 7 -5.23 0.72 -8.80
N HIS A 8 -5.57 1.20 -7.59
CA HIS A 8 -5.42 0.41 -6.37
C HIS A 8 -6.59 -0.55 -6.12
N LEU A 9 -7.84 -0.15 -6.39
CA LEU A 9 -8.99 -0.99 -6.08
C LEU A 9 -9.19 -2.15 -7.06
N VAL A 10 -8.79 -2.01 -8.33
CA VAL A 10 -8.92 -3.08 -9.33
C VAL A 10 -8.16 -4.35 -8.93
N PRO A 11 -6.83 -4.32 -8.64
CA PRO A 11 -6.10 -5.53 -8.26
C PRO A 11 -6.65 -6.15 -6.96
N LEU A 12 -7.09 -5.34 -6.00
CA LEU A 12 -7.70 -5.85 -4.77
C LEU A 12 -9.06 -6.51 -5.02
N THR A 13 -9.86 -5.96 -5.94
CA THR A 13 -11.12 -6.57 -6.37
C THR A 13 -10.85 -7.92 -7.05
N ILE A 14 -9.82 -8.00 -7.88
CA ILE A 14 -9.40 -9.27 -8.52
C ILE A 14 -8.99 -10.30 -7.44
N VAL A 15 -8.17 -9.89 -6.47
CA VAL A 15 -7.76 -10.75 -5.34
C VAL A 15 -8.98 -11.23 -4.55
N PHE A 16 -9.92 -10.34 -4.24
CA PHE A 16 -11.16 -10.68 -3.54
C PHE A 16 -11.99 -11.71 -4.31
N LEU A 17 -12.22 -11.48 -5.60
CA LEU A 17 -13.04 -12.34 -6.45
C LEU A 17 -12.41 -13.72 -6.62
N ILE A 18 -11.11 -13.78 -6.96
CA ILE A 18 -10.41 -15.06 -7.13
C ILE A 18 -10.42 -15.85 -5.83
N THR A 19 -10.05 -15.22 -4.70
CA THR A 19 -10.06 -15.89 -3.39
C THR A 19 -11.45 -16.41 -3.04
N SER A 20 -12.48 -15.58 -3.27
CA SER A 20 -13.87 -15.94 -2.99
C SER A 20 -14.33 -17.15 -3.81
N VAL A 21 -13.99 -17.23 -5.10
CA VAL A 21 -14.33 -18.38 -5.95
C VAL A 21 -13.70 -19.67 -5.42
N PHE A 22 -12.40 -19.66 -5.08
CA PHE A 22 -11.74 -20.85 -4.52
C PHE A 22 -12.32 -21.27 -3.16
N TRP A 23 -12.72 -20.29 -2.34
CA TRP A 23 -13.32 -20.53 -1.04
C TRP A 23 -14.75 -21.05 -1.12
N LEU A 24 -15.52 -20.65 -2.13
CA LEU A 24 -16.86 -21.20 -2.38
C LEU A 24 -16.78 -22.70 -2.64
N LEU A 25 -15.82 -23.14 -3.46
CA LEU A 25 -15.55 -24.55 -3.72
C LEU A 25 -15.12 -25.32 -2.46
N SER A 26 -14.48 -24.63 -1.52
CA SER A 26 -13.96 -25.21 -0.27
C SER A 26 -14.92 -25.05 0.92
N LYS A 27 -16.12 -24.48 0.72
CA LYS A 27 -17.15 -24.24 1.74
C LYS A 27 -16.64 -23.46 2.97
N VAL A 28 -15.82 -22.44 2.75
CA VAL A 28 -15.30 -21.59 3.85
C VAL A 28 -16.45 -20.82 4.51
N ASN A 29 -16.35 -20.57 5.82
CA ASN A 29 -17.35 -19.81 6.57
C ASN A 29 -17.52 -18.37 6.05
N PHE A 30 -18.76 -17.89 5.95
CA PHE A 30 -19.10 -16.54 5.48
C PHE A 30 -18.36 -15.41 6.22
N ILE A 31 -18.09 -15.56 7.52
CA ILE A 31 -17.33 -14.57 8.32
C ILE A 31 -15.93 -14.31 7.74
N GLN A 32 -15.33 -15.31 7.09
CA GLN A 32 -14.01 -15.14 6.47
C GLN A 32 -14.06 -14.26 5.22
N TYR A 33 -15.18 -14.25 4.49
CA TYR A 33 -15.36 -13.34 3.34
C TYR A 33 -15.48 -11.89 3.81
N ILE A 34 -16.20 -11.66 4.92
CA ILE A 34 -16.27 -10.33 5.55
C ILE A 34 -14.86 -9.91 6.01
N SER A 35 -14.14 -10.81 6.68
CA SER A 35 -12.78 -10.55 7.16
C SER A 35 -11.82 -10.24 6.01
N LEU A 36 -11.93 -10.96 4.90
CA LEU A 36 -11.20 -10.71 3.66
C LEU A 36 -11.52 -9.33 3.09
N PHE A 37 -12.80 -9.00 2.95
CA PHE A 37 -13.26 -7.71 2.41
C PHE A 37 -12.77 -6.53 3.25
N ILE A 38 -12.96 -6.59 4.57
CA ILE A 38 -12.54 -5.52 5.49
C ILE A 38 -11.02 -5.43 5.53
N GLY A 39 -10.30 -6.56 5.55
CA GLY A 39 -8.84 -6.58 5.52
C GLY A 39 -8.29 -5.91 4.26
N LEU A 40 -8.75 -6.31 3.09
CA LEU A 40 -8.33 -5.71 1.81
C LEU A 40 -8.69 -4.22 1.75
N GLY A 41 -9.91 -3.86 2.16
CA GLY A 41 -10.40 -2.48 2.13
C GLY A 41 -9.65 -1.56 3.09
N LEU A 42 -9.40 -1.97 4.33
CA LEU A 42 -8.63 -1.14 5.27
C LEU A 42 -7.16 -1.06 4.87
N GLY A 43 -6.57 -2.16 4.40
CA GLY A 43 -5.19 -2.17 3.94
C GLY A 43 -4.97 -1.25 2.75
N SER A 44 -5.94 -1.13 1.83
CA SER A 44 -5.79 -0.31 0.63
C SER A 44 -5.56 1.18 0.91
N PHE A 45 -6.06 1.69 2.03
CA PHE A 45 -5.96 3.11 2.41
C PHE A 45 -4.97 3.38 3.53
N PHE A 46 -4.44 2.33 4.18
CA PHE A 46 -3.62 2.52 5.37
C PHE A 46 -2.30 3.23 5.05
N LEU A 47 -1.72 2.98 3.88
CA LEU A 47 -0.47 3.63 3.47
C LEU A 47 -0.68 5.11 3.14
N ASP A 48 -1.88 5.52 2.73
CA ASP A 48 -2.21 6.93 2.48
C ASP A 48 -2.08 7.79 3.76
N ILE A 49 -2.12 7.17 4.94
CA ILE A 49 -1.87 7.84 6.23
C ILE A 49 -0.53 8.56 6.22
N ASP A 50 0.46 8.05 5.49
CA ASP A 50 1.79 8.61 5.44
C ASP A 50 1.83 10.02 4.83
N HIS A 51 0.92 10.35 3.91
CA HIS A 51 0.79 11.72 3.41
C HIS A 51 0.29 12.68 4.50
N PHE A 52 -0.53 12.21 5.43
CA PHE A 52 -0.91 13.01 6.59
C PHE A 52 0.26 13.13 7.56
N ILE A 53 1.04 12.07 7.76
CA ILE A 53 2.29 12.14 8.54
C ILE A 53 3.24 13.18 7.92
N TYR A 54 3.33 13.19 6.60
CA TYR A 54 4.13 14.14 5.83
C TYR A 54 3.78 15.60 6.17
N TRP A 55 2.50 15.96 6.07
CA TRP A 55 2.07 17.33 6.38
C TRP A 55 2.17 17.71 7.84
N PHE A 56 1.76 16.82 8.75
CA PHE A 56 1.60 17.17 10.15
C PHE A 56 2.88 17.04 10.96
N TYR A 57 3.82 16.19 10.54
CA TYR A 57 4.99 15.86 11.33
C TYR A 57 6.32 16.08 10.60
N THR A 58 6.53 15.51 9.41
CA THR A 58 7.88 15.52 8.80
C THR A 58 8.18 16.79 8.00
N HIS A 59 7.20 17.37 7.30
CA HIS A 59 7.38 18.51 6.41
C HIS A 59 6.50 19.70 6.79
N THR A 60 6.48 20.04 8.07
CA THR A 60 5.58 21.05 8.65
C THR A 60 5.74 22.47 8.12
N ASN A 61 6.89 22.78 7.50
CA ASN A 61 7.22 24.12 7.03
C ASN A 61 6.68 24.44 5.63
N LEU A 62 6.26 23.42 4.86
CA LEU A 62 5.73 23.59 3.50
C LEU A 62 4.40 24.34 3.50
N GLN A 63 4.12 25.03 2.39
CA GLN A 63 2.86 25.76 2.22
C GLN A 63 1.64 24.83 2.29
N GLU A 64 1.70 23.69 1.61
CA GLU A 64 0.66 22.65 1.66
C GLU A 64 0.43 22.14 3.08
N SER A 65 1.49 21.93 3.87
CA SER A 65 1.38 21.49 5.26
C SER A 65 0.67 22.52 6.14
N ARG A 66 0.87 23.82 5.89
CA ARG A 66 0.15 24.90 6.58
C ARG A 66 -1.34 24.92 6.18
N ILE A 67 -1.63 24.71 4.90
CA ILE A 67 -3.02 24.62 4.39
C ILE A 67 -3.72 23.40 4.99
N ALA A 68 -3.05 22.24 5.03
CA ALA A 68 -3.56 21.02 5.65
C ALA A 68 -3.88 21.25 7.13
N LYS A 69 -2.97 21.86 7.90
CA LYS A 69 -3.21 22.23 9.31
C LYS A 69 -4.40 23.15 9.50
N ALA A 70 -4.56 24.15 8.63
CA ALA A 70 -5.70 25.06 8.70
C ALA A 70 -7.03 24.36 8.36
N ALA A 71 -7.05 23.50 7.34
CA ALA A 71 -8.23 22.73 6.96
C ALA A 71 -8.62 21.72 8.05
N PHE A 72 -7.63 21.01 8.62
CA PHE A 72 -7.84 20.07 9.73
C PHE A 72 -8.43 20.75 10.97
N LYS A 73 -7.87 21.91 11.38
CA LYS A 73 -8.41 22.69 12.52
C LYS A 73 -9.85 23.15 12.32
N ARG A 74 -10.30 23.30 11.07
CA ARG A 74 -11.68 23.69 10.72
C ARG A 74 -12.60 22.49 10.45
N ASN A 75 -12.12 21.25 10.63
CA ASN A 75 -12.82 20.03 10.23
C ASN A 75 -13.23 20.01 8.74
N ASP A 76 -12.48 20.72 7.88
CA ASP A 76 -12.73 20.79 6.44
C ASP A 76 -12.04 19.61 5.72
N TYR A 77 -12.61 18.41 5.92
CA TYR A 77 -12.07 17.18 5.35
C TYR A 77 -12.16 17.13 3.82
N LYS A 78 -13.13 17.84 3.23
CA LYS A 78 -13.24 17.93 1.77
C LYS A 78 -12.04 18.65 1.17
N SER A 79 -11.65 19.78 1.77
CA SER A 79 -10.44 20.50 1.35
C SER A 79 -9.17 19.69 1.62
N LEU A 80 -9.10 18.93 2.71
CA LEU A 80 -7.96 18.03 2.97
C LEU A 80 -7.81 16.95 1.89
N LEU A 81 -8.90 16.29 1.51
CA LEU A 81 -8.88 15.29 0.44
C LEU A 81 -8.55 15.92 -0.91
N GLY A 82 -9.06 17.14 -1.18
CA GLY A 82 -8.71 17.90 -2.37
C GLY A 82 -7.22 18.26 -2.42
N LEU A 83 -6.65 18.67 -1.29
CA LEU A 83 -5.23 18.94 -1.15
C LEU A 83 -4.40 17.67 -1.37
N LEU A 84 -4.81 16.55 -0.78
CA LEU A 84 -4.12 15.26 -0.94
C LEU A 84 -4.07 14.86 -2.41
N ALA A 85 -5.22 14.93 -3.07
CA ALA A 85 -5.32 14.64 -4.50
C ALA A 85 -4.44 15.54 -5.38
N ALA A 86 -4.15 16.77 -4.94
CA ALA A 86 -3.32 17.71 -5.66
C ALA A 86 -1.81 17.54 -5.39
N THR A 87 -1.42 17.13 -4.19
CA THR A 87 0.00 17.16 -3.76
C THR A 87 0.64 15.79 -3.54
N HIS A 88 -0.13 14.70 -3.40
CA HIS A 88 0.40 13.37 -3.03
C HIS A 88 1.61 12.93 -3.87
N LYS A 89 1.59 13.12 -5.20
CA LYS A 89 2.71 12.76 -6.10
C LYS A 89 4.02 13.50 -5.83
N GLY A 90 3.94 14.66 -5.20
CA GLY A 90 5.11 15.47 -4.82
C GLY A 90 5.77 15.02 -3.53
N HIS A 91 5.11 14.18 -2.73
CA HIS A 91 5.65 13.70 -1.47
C HIS A 91 6.65 12.56 -1.72
N VAL A 92 7.94 12.88 -1.73
CA VAL A 92 9.00 11.88 -1.97
C VAL A 92 9.56 11.26 -0.68
N ASP A 93 9.37 11.89 0.47
CA ASP A 93 9.97 11.44 1.74
C ASP A 93 8.96 10.78 2.69
N LEU A 94 8.27 9.76 2.17
CA LEU A 94 7.23 9.00 2.85
C LEU A 94 7.84 7.81 3.63
N ILE A 95 7.43 7.62 4.89
CA ILE A 95 7.90 6.57 5.81
C ILE A 95 7.56 5.16 5.30
N PHE A 96 6.30 4.91 4.96
CA PHE A 96 5.77 3.62 4.58
C PHE A 96 6.14 3.22 3.15
N HIS A 97 6.35 4.20 2.28
CA HIS A 97 6.85 3.95 0.93
C HIS A 97 8.36 3.67 0.93
N HIS A 98 9.13 4.10 1.93
CA HIS A 98 10.57 3.85 1.98
C HIS A 98 10.94 2.35 2.01
N TYR A 99 11.99 1.95 1.28
CA TYR A 99 12.39 0.53 1.13
C TYR A 99 12.62 -0.19 2.48
N PHE A 100 13.11 0.54 3.48
CA PHE A 100 13.32 -0.02 4.82
C PHE A 100 11.99 -0.46 5.47
N PHE A 101 10.93 0.35 5.32
CA PHE A 101 9.61 -0.05 5.79
C PHE A 101 9.10 -1.24 5.00
N GLN A 102 9.35 -1.31 3.70
CA GLN A 102 8.94 -2.45 2.88
C GLN A 102 9.61 -3.76 3.33
N ILE A 103 10.89 -3.74 3.70
CA ILE A 103 11.57 -4.90 4.30
C ILE A 103 10.91 -5.33 5.62
N LEU A 104 10.57 -4.36 6.47
CA LEU A 104 9.87 -4.62 7.73
C LEU A 104 8.46 -5.20 7.47
N LEU A 105 7.70 -4.58 6.57
CA LEU A 105 6.38 -5.04 6.14
C LEU A 105 6.44 -6.46 5.60
N LEU A 106 7.44 -6.77 4.78
CA LEU A 106 7.68 -8.10 4.24
C LEU A 106 7.94 -9.11 5.36
N THR A 107 8.78 -8.75 6.33
CA THR A 107 9.09 -9.61 7.49
C THR A 107 7.85 -9.89 8.34
N ILE A 108 7.05 -8.86 8.63
CA ILE A 108 5.77 -9.00 9.34
C ILE A 108 4.79 -9.85 8.53
N SER A 109 4.73 -9.65 7.21
CA SER A 109 3.90 -10.44 6.31
C SER A 109 4.28 -11.91 6.35
N LEU A 110 5.58 -12.23 6.25
CA LEU A 110 6.07 -13.62 6.38
C LEU A 110 5.64 -14.25 7.70
N TYR A 111 5.79 -13.52 8.82
CA TYR A 111 5.36 -13.98 10.13
C TYR A 111 3.84 -14.22 10.19
N VAL A 112 3.03 -13.25 9.77
CA VAL A 112 1.55 -13.38 9.84
C VAL A 112 1.04 -14.49 8.93
N PHE A 113 1.58 -14.61 7.71
CA PHE A 113 1.18 -15.64 6.77
C PHE A 113 1.56 -17.05 7.24
N SER A 114 2.69 -17.21 7.93
CA SER A 114 3.17 -18.50 8.43
C SER A 114 2.61 -18.89 9.80
N SER A 115 2.37 -17.91 10.67
CA SER A 115 2.18 -18.15 12.11
C SER A 115 0.79 -17.81 12.62
N THR A 116 -0.09 -17.27 11.78
CA THR A 116 -1.46 -16.90 12.19
C THR A 116 -2.51 -17.55 11.29
N SER A 117 -3.70 -17.78 11.85
CA SER A 117 -4.89 -18.22 11.12
C SER A 117 -5.79 -17.06 10.69
N THR A 118 -5.51 -15.82 11.12
CA THR A 118 -6.42 -14.69 10.91
C THR A 118 -6.45 -14.25 9.44
N ILE A 119 -7.60 -14.43 8.79
CA ILE A 119 -7.81 -13.97 7.40
C ILE A 119 -7.68 -12.45 7.30
N PHE A 120 -8.25 -11.72 8.25
CA PHE A 120 -8.17 -10.26 8.28
C PHE A 120 -6.71 -9.77 8.21
N GLY A 121 -5.83 -10.27 9.07
CA GLY A 121 -4.42 -9.87 9.10
C GLY A 121 -3.69 -10.18 7.80
N LYS A 122 -3.92 -11.38 7.23
CA LYS A 122 -3.34 -11.77 5.94
C LYS A 122 -3.83 -10.88 4.79
N ALA A 123 -5.13 -10.62 4.73
CA ALA A 123 -5.75 -9.77 3.72
C ALA A 123 -5.27 -8.32 3.82
N PHE A 124 -5.20 -7.79 5.04
CA PHE A 124 -4.71 -6.44 5.32
C PHE A 124 -3.26 -6.27 4.85
N LEU A 125 -2.36 -7.17 5.26
CA LEU A 125 -0.96 -7.10 4.85
C LEU A 125 -0.77 -7.31 3.34
N LEU A 126 -1.54 -8.22 2.72
CA LEU A 126 -1.51 -8.38 1.26
C LEU A 126 -1.92 -7.08 0.56
N ALA A 127 -2.95 -6.39 1.05
CA ALA A 127 -3.37 -5.11 0.47
C ALA A 127 -2.31 -4.01 0.61
N LEU A 128 -1.56 -3.95 1.73
CA LEU A 128 -0.42 -3.04 1.85
C LEU A 128 0.66 -3.33 0.81
N ASN A 129 1.04 -4.60 0.64
CA ASN A 129 2.04 -5.00 -0.35
C ASN A 129 1.57 -4.69 -1.78
N ILE A 130 0.30 -4.96 -2.11
CA ILE A 130 -0.27 -4.63 -3.42
C ILE A 130 -0.34 -3.12 -3.65
N HIS A 131 -0.70 -2.33 -2.64
CA HIS A 131 -0.75 -0.86 -2.76
C HIS A 131 0.64 -0.33 -3.15
N LEU A 132 1.69 -0.68 -2.38
CA LEU A 132 3.08 -0.32 -2.71
C LEU A 132 3.45 -0.79 -4.11
N LEU A 133 3.16 -2.04 -4.45
CA LEU A 133 3.52 -2.60 -5.74
C LEU A 133 2.86 -1.85 -6.91
N VAL A 134 1.61 -1.39 -6.75
CA VAL A 134 0.93 -0.57 -7.76
C VAL A 134 1.61 0.79 -7.92
N ASP A 135 1.98 1.46 -6.82
CA ASP A 135 2.74 2.73 -6.87
C ASP A 135 4.07 2.53 -7.58
N GLU A 136 4.83 1.51 -7.18
CA GLU A 136 6.14 1.22 -7.74
C GLU A 136 6.06 0.88 -9.23
N PHE A 137 5.07 0.08 -9.66
CA PHE A 137 4.90 -0.19 -11.09
C PHE A 137 4.47 1.04 -11.88
N THR A 138 3.64 1.89 -11.29
CA THR A 138 3.18 3.13 -11.94
C THR A 138 4.35 4.06 -12.13
N ASP A 139 5.13 4.33 -11.08
CA ASP A 139 6.28 5.23 -11.16
C ASP A 139 7.45 4.61 -11.93
N PHE A 140 7.67 3.29 -11.89
CA PHE A 140 8.68 2.66 -12.74
C PHE A 140 8.35 2.84 -14.23
N LYS A 141 7.07 2.82 -14.61
CA LYS A 141 6.66 3.03 -16.00
C LYS A 141 6.65 4.51 -16.39
N GLU A 142 6.16 5.38 -15.51
CA GLU A 142 6.00 6.81 -15.80
C GLU A 142 7.33 7.59 -15.61
N ASN A 143 8.06 7.34 -14.51
CA ASN A 143 9.32 8.00 -14.19
C ASN A 143 10.19 7.18 -13.19
N PRO A 144 11.07 6.27 -13.67
CA PRO A 144 11.93 5.45 -12.81
C PRO A 144 12.81 6.25 -11.85
N LYS A 145 13.18 7.49 -12.19
CA LYS A 145 13.97 8.36 -11.32
C LYS A 145 13.15 8.83 -10.12
N HIS A 146 11.86 9.13 -10.32
CA HIS A 146 10.96 9.49 -9.23
C HIS A 146 10.74 8.31 -8.28
N LEU A 147 10.52 7.10 -8.80
CA LEU A 147 10.52 5.87 -8.01
C LEU A 147 11.78 5.72 -7.15
N GLN A 148 12.96 5.83 -7.77
CA GLN A 148 14.23 5.77 -7.06
C GLN A 148 14.32 6.81 -5.94
N ASN A 149 13.85 8.04 -6.21
CA ASN A 149 13.95 9.13 -5.27
C ASN A 149 13.11 8.86 -4.02
N TRP A 150 11.87 8.41 -4.15
CA TRP A 150 11.04 8.19 -2.97
C TRP A 150 11.36 6.89 -2.25
N LEU A 151 11.68 5.82 -2.99
CA LEU A 151 12.01 4.53 -2.41
C LEU A 151 13.24 4.61 -1.49
N PHE A 152 14.20 5.49 -1.82
CA PHE A 152 15.45 5.68 -1.10
C PHE A 152 15.61 7.08 -0.49
N ALA A 153 14.52 7.85 -0.31
CA ALA A 153 14.58 9.25 0.14
C ALA A 153 15.35 9.45 1.46
N ARG A 154 15.31 8.45 2.34
CA ARG A 154 15.94 8.48 3.67
C ARG A 154 17.25 7.70 3.75
N SER A 155 17.81 7.31 2.61
CA SER A 155 19.05 6.56 2.53
C SER A 155 20.18 7.40 1.93
N PRO A 156 21.39 7.36 2.50
CA PRO A 156 22.56 8.02 1.91
C PRO A 156 23.00 7.36 0.60
N LYS A 157 22.55 6.13 0.32
CA LYS A 157 22.86 5.39 -0.91
C LYS A 157 21.58 4.98 -1.62
N GLN A 158 21.47 5.34 -2.89
CA GLN A 158 20.37 4.92 -3.76
C GLN A 158 20.84 3.78 -4.67
N ILE A 159 20.01 2.75 -4.81
CA ILE A 159 20.27 1.66 -5.76
C ILE A 159 20.15 2.21 -7.20
N PRO A 160 21.05 1.88 -8.15
CA PRO A 160 20.95 2.34 -9.53
C PRO A 160 19.62 1.97 -10.20
N GLN A 161 19.12 2.81 -11.10
CA GLN A 161 17.82 2.60 -11.78
C GLN A 161 17.75 1.26 -12.53
N SER A 162 18.88 0.77 -13.04
CA SER A 162 18.97 -0.53 -13.72
C SER A 162 18.54 -1.71 -12.85
N HIS A 163 18.62 -1.59 -11.53
CA HIS A 163 18.24 -2.64 -10.58
C HIS A 163 16.78 -2.50 -10.09
N LEU A 164 16.06 -1.41 -10.42
CA LEU A 164 14.67 -1.24 -10.00
C LEU A 164 13.76 -2.33 -10.59
N GLN A 165 14.05 -2.79 -11.83
CA GLN A 165 13.30 -3.89 -12.43
C GLN A 165 13.48 -5.20 -11.64
N GLN A 166 14.69 -5.47 -11.16
CA GLN A 166 14.99 -6.67 -10.36
C GLN A 166 14.29 -6.60 -9.00
N TYR A 167 14.30 -5.42 -8.39
CA TYR A 167 13.57 -5.13 -7.16
C TYR A 167 12.06 -5.39 -7.33
N LEU A 168 11.45 -4.81 -8.37
CA LEU A 168 10.04 -5.01 -8.68
C LEU A 168 9.68 -6.47 -8.94
N PHE A 169 10.52 -7.18 -9.69
CA PHE A 169 10.31 -8.60 -9.95
C PHE A 169 10.31 -9.44 -8.67
N PHE A 170 11.27 -9.18 -7.78
CA PHE A 170 11.36 -9.85 -6.48
C PHE A 170 10.14 -9.54 -5.62
N PHE A 171 9.77 -8.27 -5.48
CA PHE A 171 8.65 -7.85 -4.64
C PHE A 171 7.30 -8.36 -5.19
N THR A 172 7.13 -8.37 -6.51
CA THR A 172 5.97 -9.00 -7.18
C THR A 172 5.90 -10.49 -6.87
N SER A 173 7.03 -11.20 -7.03
CA SER A 173 7.08 -12.65 -6.82
C SER A 173 6.68 -13.02 -5.40
N ILE A 174 7.15 -12.28 -4.40
CA ILE A 174 6.75 -12.52 -3.01
C ILE A 174 5.29 -12.17 -2.77
N THR A 175 4.81 -11.05 -3.31
CA THR A 175 3.39 -10.66 -3.20
C THR A 175 2.47 -11.73 -3.79
N LEU A 176 2.87 -12.37 -4.90
CA LEU A 176 2.15 -13.51 -5.48
C LEU A 176 2.18 -14.75 -4.58
N VAL A 177 3.29 -15.01 -3.88
CA VAL A 177 3.35 -16.07 -2.86
C VAL A 177 2.37 -15.77 -1.72
N PHE A 178 2.32 -14.55 -1.20
CA PHE A 178 1.34 -14.17 -0.17
C PHE A 178 -0.10 -14.32 -0.67
N PHE A 179 -0.38 -13.92 -1.91
CA PHE A 179 -1.69 -14.12 -2.50
C PHE A 179 -2.07 -15.61 -2.57
N PHE A 180 -1.15 -16.48 -3.01
CA PHE A 180 -1.37 -17.92 -3.02
C PHE A 180 -1.62 -18.48 -1.60
N LEU A 181 -0.84 -18.04 -0.61
CA LEU A 181 -1.00 -18.44 0.79
C LEU A 181 -2.34 -17.94 1.37
N LEU A 182 -2.84 -16.78 0.95
CA LEU A 182 -4.16 -16.28 1.33
C LEU A 182 -5.26 -17.21 0.80
N ILE A 183 -5.20 -17.59 -0.48
CA ILE A 183 -6.17 -18.53 -1.07
C ILE A 183 -6.16 -19.87 -0.34
N LYS A 184 -4.97 -20.37 0.02
CA LYS A 184 -4.81 -21.63 0.77
C LYS A 184 -5.19 -21.52 2.24
N SER A 185 -5.29 -20.32 2.80
CA SER A 185 -5.68 -20.12 4.18
C SER A 185 -7.14 -20.52 4.35
N ARG A 186 -7.35 -21.61 5.08
CA ARG A 186 -8.66 -22.08 5.52
C ARG A 186 -8.67 -21.85 7.02
N ALA A 187 -9.55 -20.97 7.47
CA ALA A 187 -9.87 -20.86 8.88
C ALA A 187 -10.99 -21.83 9.23
#